data_AF-A0A967L835-F1
#
_entry.id   AF-A0A967L835-F1
#
_cell.length_a   1.000
_cell.length_b   1.000
_cell.length_c   1.000
_cell.angle_alpha   90.00
_cell.angle_beta   90.00
_cell.angle_gamma   90.00
#
_symmetry.space_group_name_H-M   'P 1'
#
loop_
_entity.id
_entity.type
_entity.pdbx_description
1 polymer ?
#
loop_
_entity_poly.entity_id
_entity_poly.type
_entity_poly.pdbx_seq_one_letter_code
_entity_poly.pdbx_strand_id
1 'polypeptide(L)' 'PKQYSSGGRNTLGRITKRGDDYLRTLLVHGARSELMYVHRRQDAKSEWAQRL' A
#
# COMPACT_ATOMS: atom_id res chain seq x y z
N PRO A 1 -14.75 19.76 4.66
CA PRO A 1 -13.59 19.18 5.39
C PRO A 1 -13.72 19.39 6.91
N LYS A 2 -14.24 18.40 7.65
CA LYS A 2 -14.18 18.41 9.12
C LYS A 2 -13.10 17.43 9.57
N GLN A 3 -11.94 17.98 9.87
CA GLN A 3 -10.81 17.26 10.44
C GLN A 3 -11.10 16.97 11.92
N TYR A 4 -11.37 15.71 12.24
CA TYR A 4 -11.41 15.23 13.63
C TYR A 4 -10.01 14.77 14.01
N SER A 5 -9.12 15.72 14.29
CA SER A 5 -7.81 15.47 14.87
C SER A 5 -7.86 15.83 16.35
N SER A 6 -8.42 14.95 17.18
CA SER A 6 -8.32 15.08 18.63
C SER A 6 -6.95 14.56 19.09
N GLY A 7 -5.96 15.46 19.17
CA GLY A 7 -4.74 15.22 19.95
C GLY A 7 -3.57 14.54 19.22
N GLY A 8 -3.14 15.09 18.07
CA GLY A 8 -1.77 14.89 17.56
C GLY A 8 -1.37 13.47 17.09
N ARG A 9 -2.27 12.50 17.16
CA ARG A 9 -2.07 11.16 16.57
C ARG A 9 -2.81 11.09 15.24
N ASN A 10 -2.07 11.22 14.15
CA ASN A 10 -2.60 10.93 12.82
C ASN A 10 -2.67 9.41 12.65
N THR A 11 -3.71 8.78 13.18
CA THR A 11 -3.95 7.35 12.99
C THR A 11 -4.45 7.16 11.56
N LEU A 12 -3.57 6.72 10.66
CA LEU A 12 -3.98 6.27 9.32
C LEU A 12 -4.92 5.07 9.52
N GLY A 13 -6.22 5.31 9.35
CA GLY A 13 -7.24 4.25 9.40
C GLY A 13 -7.10 3.29 8.21
N ARG A 14 -8.08 2.40 8.02
CA ARG A 14 -8.13 1.53 6.82
C ARG A 14 -8.00 2.37 5.54
N ILE A 15 -7.30 1.83 4.54
CA ILE A 15 -7.25 2.41 3.19
C ILE A 15 -8.68 2.34 2.63
N THR A 16 -9.43 3.43 2.72
CA THR A 16 -10.80 3.55 2.19
C THR A 16 -10.79 4.38 0.92
N LYS A 17 -11.82 4.24 0.07
CA LYS A 17 -11.99 5.10 -1.12
C LYS A 17 -12.14 6.60 -0.80
N ARG A 18 -12.47 6.96 0.45
CA ARG A 18 -12.55 8.35 0.95
C ARG A 18 -11.35 8.75 1.81
N GLY A 19 -10.34 7.88 1.93
CA GLY A 19 -9.11 8.15 2.65
C GLY A 19 -8.10 8.92 1.80
N ASP A 20 -6.81 8.74 2.09
CA ASP A 20 -5.72 9.36 1.34
C ASP A 20 -5.52 8.67 -0.03
N ASP A 21 -6.00 9.32 -1.09
CA ASP A 21 -5.87 8.82 -2.46
C ASP A 21 -4.42 8.80 -2.95
N TYR A 22 -3.57 9.71 -2.44
CA TYR A 22 -2.16 9.77 -2.79
C TYR A 22 -1.41 8.57 -2.20
N LEU A 23 -1.62 8.27 -0.93
CA LEU A 23 -1.05 7.08 -0.28
C LEU A 23 -1.52 5.78 -0.98
N ARG A 24 -2.80 5.69 -1.30
CA ARG A 24 -3.34 4.54 -2.05
C ARG A 24 -2.67 4.40 -3.41
N THR A 25 -2.47 5.51 -4.12
CA THR A 25 -1.81 5.54 -5.42
C THR A 25 -0.35 5.08 -5.32
N LEU A 26 0.40 5.58 -4.34
CA LEU A 26 1.78 5.16 -4.09
C LEU A 26 1.88 3.66 -3.79
N LEU A 27 0.99 3.13 -2.95
CA LEU A 27 0.97 1.71 -2.60
C LEU A 27 0.67 0.83 -3.83
N VAL A 28 -0.29 1.22 -4.67
CA VAL A 28 -0.62 0.49 -5.90
C VAL A 28 0.55 0.50 -6.89
N HIS A 29 1.21 1.65 -7.07
CA HIS A 29 2.38 1.76 -7.94
C HIS A 29 3.58 0.95 -7.43
N GLY A 30 3.81 0.94 -6.11
CA GLY A 30 4.82 0.13 -5.46
C GLY A 30 4.56 -1.37 -5.68
N ALA A 31 3.35 -1.83 -5.38
CA ALA A 31 2.95 -3.21 -5.55
C ALA A 31 3.07 -3.67 -7.03
N ARG A 32 2.64 -2.83 -7.99
CA ARG A 32 2.78 -3.15 -9.42
C ARG A 32 4.25 -3.29 -9.83
N SER A 33 5.11 -2.41 -9.34
CA SER A 33 6.56 -2.48 -9.63
C SER A 33 7.18 -3.76 -9.05
N GLU A 34 6.78 -4.14 -7.83
CA GLU A 34 7.26 -5.35 -7.19
C GLU A 34 6.79 -6.61 -7.94
N LEU A 35 5.52 -6.70 -8.32
CA LEU A 35 4.97 -7.81 -9.12
C LEU A 35 5.62 -7.94 -10.51
N MET A 36 6.03 -6.83 -11.13
CA MET A 36 6.78 -6.89 -12.40
C MET A 36 8.17 -7.47 -12.21
N TYR A 37 8.78 -7.25 -11.05
CA TYR A 37 10.15 -7.72 -10.76
C TYR A 37 10.19 -9.09 -10.08
N VAL A 38 9.07 -9.54 -9.49
CA VAL A 38 8.96 -10.77 -8.71
C VAL A 38 9.35 -12.02 -9.51
N HIS A 39 9.12 -12.01 -10.83
CA HIS A 39 9.47 -13.10 -11.75
C HIS A 39 10.99 -13.24 -11.97
N ARG A 40 11.76 -12.19 -11.65
CA ARG A 40 13.23 -12.16 -11.80
C ARG A 40 13.96 -12.44 -10.48
N ARG A 41 13.22 -12.62 -9.39
CA ARG A 41 13.76 -12.79 -8.03
C ARG A 41 13.29 -14.13 -7.46
N GLN A 42 14.21 -15.03 -7.12
CA GLN A 42 13.91 -16.30 -6.44
C GLN A 42 14.08 -16.13 -4.92
N ASP A 43 13.34 -15.17 -4.35
CA ASP A 43 13.33 -14.91 -2.91
C ASP A 43 12.03 -15.46 -2.31
N ALA A 44 12.03 -15.88 -1.04
CA ALA A 44 10.83 -16.43 -0.38
C ALA A 44 9.60 -15.49 -0.44
N LYS A 45 9.84 -14.17 -0.42
CA LYS A 45 8.79 -13.15 -0.63
C LYS A 45 8.26 -13.16 -2.07
N SER A 46 9.14 -13.39 -3.04
CA SER A 46 8.78 -13.47 -4.45
C SER A 46 7.97 -14.72 -4.75
N GLU A 47 8.33 -15.86 -4.17
CA GLU A 47 7.55 -17.10 -4.30
C GLU A 47 6.15 -16.95 -3.71
N TRP A 48 6.01 -16.32 -2.54
CA TRP A 48 4.71 -16.01 -1.97
C TRP A 48 3.88 -15.10 -2.89
N ALA A 49 4.48 -14.03 -3.42
CA ALA A 49 3.80 -13.09 -4.29
C ALA A 49 3.47 -13.66 -5.68
N GLN A 50 4.26 -14.60 -6.21
CA GLN A 50 3.94 -15.35 -7.42
C GLN A 50 2.79 -16.35 -7.24
N ARG A 51 2.56 -16.79 -5.99
CA ARG A 51 1.54 -17.80 -5.64
C ARG A 51 0.19 -17.21 -5.24
N LEU A 52 0.11 -15.87 -5.17
CA LEU A 52 -1.11 -15.10 -4.92
C LEU A 52 -1.97 -15.03 -6.18
#